data_AF-A0AAW3FIC5-F1
#
_entry.id   AF-A0AAW3FIC5-F1
#
_cell.length_a   1.000
_cell.length_b   1.000
_cell.length_c   1.000
_cell.angle_alpha   90.00
_cell.angle_beta   90.00
_cell.angle_gamma   90.00
#
_symmetry.space_group_name_H-M   'P 1'
#
loop_
_entity.id
_entity.type
_entity.pdbx_description
1 polymer ?
#
loop_
_entity_poly.entity_id
_entity_poly.type
_entity_poly.pdbx_seq_one_letter_code
_entity_poly.pdbx_strand_id
1 'polypeptide(L)'
;MKREACVSLLRPVAYTIDYRGQYDDKLTFLFRGACWAQLVHTFAFLVGEGRGIAQDAFIYRCTDAVARNGKGSWYYAVELDEPNFHFSSLEDMKLLIESQLVNKQTCKVKYLNLDRFLNI
;
A
#
# COMPACT_ATOMS: atom_id res chain seq x y z
N MET A 1 13.24 -15.93 -3.77
CA MET A 1 12.91 -14.48 -3.87
C MET A 1 14.21 -13.67 -3.76
N LYS A 2 14.56 -12.89 -4.79
CA LYS A 2 15.67 -11.93 -4.69
C LYS A 2 15.22 -10.80 -3.75
N ARG A 3 15.97 -10.57 -2.66
CA ARG A 3 15.74 -9.43 -1.76
C ARG A 3 16.01 -8.15 -2.57
N GLU A 4 14.97 -7.46 -3.01
CA GLU A 4 15.12 -6.13 -3.61
C GLU A 4 15.72 -5.21 -2.53
N ALA A 5 16.93 -4.72 -2.77
CA ALA A 5 17.52 -3.70 -1.91
C ALA A 5 16.60 -2.47 -1.93
N CYS A 6 16.17 -1.97 -0.77
CA CYS A 6 15.42 -0.72 -0.67
C CYS A 6 16.32 0.45 -1.07
N VAL A 7 16.47 0.68 -2.38
CA VAL A 7 17.14 1.85 -2.92
C VAL A 7 16.16 3.01 -2.86
N SER A 8 16.08 3.61 -1.66
CA SER A 8 16.03 5.05 -1.39
C SER A 8 15.09 5.33 -0.21
N LEU A 9 15.68 5.67 0.92
CA LEU A 9 14.95 6.12 2.11
C LEU A 9 14.27 7.50 1.94
N LEU A 10 14.39 8.14 0.77
CA LEU A 10 14.01 9.54 0.53
C LEU A 10 12.98 9.75 -0.59
N ARG A 11 12.54 8.71 -1.32
CA ARG A 11 11.53 8.90 -2.38
C ARG A 11 10.16 9.14 -1.76
N PRO A 12 9.40 10.15 -2.23
CA PRO A 12 8.01 10.30 -1.83
C PRO A 12 7.21 9.04 -2.15
N VAL A 13 6.33 8.65 -1.22
CA VAL A 13 5.39 7.56 -1.41
C VAL A 13 4.04 8.16 -1.79
N ALA A 14 3.53 7.81 -2.96
CA ALA A 14 2.16 8.09 -3.34
C ALA A 14 1.32 6.84 -3.08
N TYR A 15 0.13 7.00 -2.52
CA TYR A 15 -0.77 5.89 -2.33
C TYR A 15 -2.23 6.25 -2.58
N THR A 16 -3.04 5.25 -2.91
CA THR A 16 -4.49 5.35 -3.07
C THR A 16 -5.18 4.10 -2.53
N ILE A 17 -6.50 4.12 -2.50
CA ILE A 17 -7.34 2.98 -2.13
C ILE A 17 -8.09 2.55 -3.38
N ASP A 18 -8.09 1.25 -3.63
CA ASP A 18 -8.93 0.61 -4.62
C ASP A 18 -9.73 -0.52 -3.95
N TYR A 19 -10.96 -0.69 -4.42
CA TYR A 19 -11.84 -1.79 -4.02
C TYR A 19 -11.96 -2.84 -5.12
N ARG A 20 -11.20 -2.71 -6.20
CA ARG A 20 -11.22 -3.62 -7.36
C ARG A 20 -10.21 -4.74 -7.19
N GLY A 21 -10.57 -5.75 -6.41
CA GLY A 21 -9.91 -7.05 -6.47
C GLY A 21 -10.24 -7.79 -7.77
N GLN A 22 -9.35 -8.65 -8.24
CA GLN A 22 -9.64 -9.55 -9.37
C GLN A 22 -10.70 -10.62 -8.99
N TYR A 23 -11.00 -10.75 -7.69
CA TYR A 23 -11.92 -11.73 -7.08
C TYR A 23 -12.54 -11.18 -5.78
N ASP A 24 -13.61 -10.39 -5.88
CA ASP A 24 -14.35 -9.79 -4.76
C ASP A 24 -13.71 -8.55 -4.11
N ASP A 25 -14.59 -7.68 -3.57
CA ASP A 25 -14.39 -6.31 -3.06
C ASP A 25 -13.38 -6.18 -1.89
N LYS A 26 -12.14 -6.65 -2.07
CA LYS A 26 -11.08 -6.55 -1.05
C LYS A 26 -10.56 -5.13 -0.95
N LEU A 27 -10.47 -4.64 0.29
CA LEU A 27 -9.87 -3.34 0.59
C LEU A 27 -8.38 -3.39 0.24
N THR A 28 -8.01 -2.68 -0.82
CA THR A 28 -6.67 -2.71 -1.37
C THR A 28 -6.03 -1.32 -1.32
N PHE A 29 -4.82 -1.25 -0.77
CA PHE A 29 -4.00 -0.04 -0.80
C PHE A 29 -2.94 -0.16 -1.88
N LEU A 30 -2.90 0.81 -2.79
CA LEU A 30 -1.93 0.84 -3.89
C LEU A 30 -0.83 1.84 -3.58
N PHE A 31 0.43 1.45 -3.78
CA PHE A 31 1.60 2.24 -3.43
C PHE A 31 2.58 2.38 -4.60
N ARG A 32 2.95 3.62 -4.92
CA ARG A 32 4.10 3.95 -5.77
C ARG A 32 5.22 4.56 -4.93
N GLY A 33 6.46 4.19 -5.24
CA GLY A 33 7.64 4.72 -4.55
C GLY A 33 8.02 3.98 -3.25
N ALA A 34 7.12 3.15 -2.70
CA ALA A 34 7.43 2.25 -1.59
C ALA A 34 8.20 1.01 -2.08
N CYS A 35 9.16 0.52 -1.31
CA CYS A 35 9.79 -0.79 -1.55
C CYS A 35 9.01 -1.91 -0.82
N TRP A 36 9.12 -3.14 -1.33
CA TRP A 36 8.46 -4.31 -0.76
C TRP A 36 8.71 -4.49 0.75
N ALA A 37 9.96 -4.39 1.19
CA ALA A 37 10.31 -4.61 2.59
C ALA A 37 9.64 -3.58 3.51
N GLN A 38 9.50 -2.33 3.08
CA GLN A 38 8.78 -1.32 3.85
C GLN A 38 7.32 -1.72 4.05
N LEU A 39 6.64 -2.14 2.99
CA LEU A 39 5.25 -2.57 3.08
C LEU A 39 5.13 -3.81 3.98
N VAL A 40 6.00 -4.81 3.82
CA VAL A 40 6.01 -6.00 4.71
C VAL A 40 6.13 -5.59 6.18
N HIS A 41 7.10 -4.73 6.52
CA HIS A 41 7.29 -4.32 7.91
C HIS A 41 6.13 -3.49 8.45
N THR A 42 5.60 -2.56 7.65
CA THR A 42 4.45 -1.72 8.02
C THR A 42 3.22 -2.59 8.28
N PHE A 43 2.87 -3.47 7.34
CA PHE A 43 1.66 -4.27 7.45
C PHE A 43 1.80 -5.43 8.45
N ALA A 44 2.99 -6.01 8.63
CA ALA A 44 3.22 -6.95 9.73
C ALA A 44 2.99 -6.30 11.11
N PHE A 45 3.38 -5.03 11.27
CA PHE A 45 3.10 -4.29 12.52
C PHE A 45 1.61 -3.99 12.68
N LEU A 46 0.95 -3.52 11.63
CA LEU A 46 -0.45 -3.09 11.68
C LEU A 46 -1.46 -4.25 11.77
N VAL A 47 -1.15 -5.39 11.16
CA VAL A 47 -1.90 -6.65 11.31
C VAL A 47 -1.60 -7.28 12.67
N GLY A 48 -0.32 -7.24 13.08
CA GLY A 48 0.15 -7.91 14.29
C GLY A 48 -0.06 -9.42 14.19
N GLU A 49 -0.59 -10.03 15.25
CA GLU A 49 -0.98 -11.45 15.27
C GLU A 49 -2.43 -11.67 14.76
N GLY A 50 -2.84 -10.90 13.75
CA GLY A 50 -4.21 -10.93 13.22
C GLY A 50 -5.27 -10.27 14.12
N ARG A 51 -4.83 -9.37 15.00
CA ARG A 51 -5.69 -8.64 15.96
C ARG A 51 -5.68 -7.13 15.75
N GLY A 52 -4.96 -6.66 14.73
CA GLY A 52 -4.83 -5.25 14.41
C GLY A 52 -5.91 -4.77 13.46
N ILE A 53 -5.48 -4.09 12.39
CA ILE A 53 -6.38 -3.47 11.41
C ILE A 53 -7.07 -4.48 10.49
N ALA A 54 -6.56 -5.71 10.41
CA ALA A 54 -7.03 -6.80 9.56
C ALA A 54 -6.55 -8.15 10.13
N GLN A 55 -7.10 -9.25 9.64
CA GLN A 55 -6.64 -10.60 10.00
C GLN A 55 -5.32 -10.95 9.32
N ASP A 56 -5.17 -10.60 8.04
CA ASP A 56 -3.93 -10.77 7.26
C ASP A 56 -3.77 -9.67 6.21
N ALA A 57 -2.59 -9.59 5.59
CA ALA A 57 -2.32 -8.67 4.48
C ALA A 57 -1.48 -9.35 3.38
N PHE A 58 -2.00 -9.31 2.14
CA PHE A 58 -1.32 -9.86 0.97
C PHE A 58 -0.70 -8.74 0.15
N ILE A 59 0.62 -8.79 -0.01
CA ILE A 59 1.37 -7.82 -0.80
C ILE A 59 1.72 -8.47 -2.14
N TYR A 60 1.54 -7.76 -3.24
CA TYR A 60 1.98 -8.21 -4.55
C TYR A 60 2.33 -7.03 -5.44
N ARG A 61 3.16 -7.30 -6.46
CA ARG A 61 3.58 -6.28 -7.43
C ARG A 61 2.66 -6.29 -8.64
N CYS A 62 2.13 -5.13 -8.97
CA CYS A 62 1.32 -4.90 -10.16
C CYS A 62 2.12 -4.14 -11.21
N THR A 63 1.79 -4.39 -12.46
CA THR A 63 2.28 -3.63 -13.62
C THR A 63 1.10 -2.94 -14.29
N ASP A 64 1.19 -1.64 -14.50
CA ASP A 64 0.22 -0.92 -15.33
C ASP A 64 0.41 -1.35 -16.78
N ALA A 65 -0.51 -2.17 -17.29
CA ALA A 65 -0.55 -2.50 -18.72
C ALA A 65 -1.13 -1.36 -19.57
N VAL A 66 -1.74 -0.34 -18.95
CA VAL A 66 -2.36 0.78 -19.67
C VAL A 66 -1.34 1.89 -19.86
N ALA A 67 -0.63 1.80 -20.99
CA ALA A 67 0.30 2.80 -21.48
C ALA A 67 -0.38 4.12 -21.86
N ARG A 68 -0.89 4.89 -20.88
CA ARG A 68 -1.09 6.33 -21.09
C ARG A 68 0.29 6.99 -21.02
N ASN A 69 0.96 7.11 -22.18
CA ASN A 69 2.33 7.63 -22.41
C ASN A 69 3.47 6.61 -22.63
N GLY A 70 3.17 5.34 -22.93
CA GLY A 70 4.20 4.39 -23.40
C GLY A 70 5.24 3.95 -22.35
N LYS A 71 5.09 4.34 -21.08
CA LYS A 71 5.94 3.88 -19.97
C LYS A 71 5.12 3.00 -19.04
N GLY A 72 5.45 1.71 -19.00
CA GLY A 72 4.92 0.81 -17.97
C GLY A 72 5.48 1.25 -16.61
N SER A 73 4.59 1.66 -15.72
CA SER A 73 4.92 1.90 -14.32
C SER A 73 4.47 0.71 -13.48
N TRP A 74 5.22 0.40 -12.43
CA TRP A 74 4.86 -0.64 -11.47
C TRP A 74 4.41 0.01 -10.17
N TYR A 75 3.58 -0.71 -9.42
CA TYR A 75 3.15 -0.35 -8.07
C TYR A 75 3.04 -1.61 -7.23
N TYR A 76 3.01 -1.44 -5.92
CA TYR A 76 2.66 -2.52 -4.99
C TYR A 76 1.20 -2.38 -4.58
N ALA A 77 0.49 -3.49 -4.56
CA ALA A 77 -0.84 -3.60 -3.96
C ALA A 77 -0.71 -4.31 -2.63
N VAL A 78 -1.45 -3.84 -1.64
CA VAL A 78 -1.63 -4.49 -0.34
C VAL A 78 -3.11 -4.72 -0.12
N GLU A 79 -3.53 -5.96 -0.24
CA GLU A 79 -4.89 -6.39 0.09
C GLU A 79 -4.98 -6.71 1.57
N LEU A 80 -6.00 -6.18 2.24
CA LEU A 80 -6.32 -6.55 3.61
C LEU A 80 -7.35 -7.68 3.61
N ASP A 81 -7.05 -8.77 4.31
CA ASP A 81 -7.96 -9.89 4.52
C ASP A 81 -8.72 -9.70 5.82
N GLU A 82 -10.06 -9.77 5.74
CA GLU A 82 -10.99 -9.43 6.83
C GLU A 82 -10.61 -8.11 7.56
N PRO A 83 -10.73 -6.93 6.91
CA PRO A 83 -10.44 -5.66 7.55
C PRO A 83 -11.33 -5.44 8.78
N ASN A 84 -10.72 -5.00 9.87
CA ASN A 84 -11.39 -4.92 11.17
C ASN A 84 -12.17 -3.61 11.36
N PHE A 85 -13.27 -3.46 10.62
CA PHE A 85 -14.12 -2.26 10.65
C PHE A 85 -14.87 -2.03 11.97
N HIS A 86 -14.97 -3.05 12.83
CA HIS A 86 -15.58 -2.91 14.15
C HIS A 86 -14.72 -2.08 15.11
N PHE A 87 -13.40 -2.08 14.92
CA PHE A 87 -12.44 -1.42 15.81
C PHE A 87 -11.70 -0.26 15.13
N SER A 88 -11.59 -0.25 13.80
CA SER A 88 -10.86 0.77 13.05
C SER A 88 -11.67 1.19 11.83
N SER A 89 -12.00 2.47 11.71
CA SER A 89 -12.61 2.98 10.49
C SER A 89 -11.59 3.00 9.34
N LEU A 90 -12.05 3.12 8.09
CA LEU A 90 -11.14 3.28 6.96
C LEU A 90 -10.21 4.49 7.13
N GLU A 91 -10.70 5.58 7.73
CA GLU A 91 -9.89 6.77 7.97
C GLU A 91 -8.80 6.51 9.03
N ASP A 92 -9.13 5.75 10.08
CA ASP A 92 -8.15 5.34 11.09
C ASP A 92 -7.08 4.43 10.47
N MET A 93 -7.48 3.48 9.62
CA MET A 93 -6.54 2.61 8.91
C MET A 93 -5.59 3.42 8.04
N LYS A 94 -6.09 4.43 7.31
CA LYS A 94 -5.24 5.35 6.52
C LYS A 94 -4.23 6.07 7.40
N LEU A 95 -4.68 6.67 8.51
CA LEU A 95 -3.82 7.41 9.43
C LEU A 95 -2.74 6.50 10.04
N LEU A 96 -3.10 5.27 10.40
CA LEU A 96 -2.16 4.26 10.93
C LEU A 96 -1.12 3.85 9.88
N ILE A 97 -1.54 3.61 8.64
CA ILE A 97 -0.64 3.29 7.51
C ILE A 97 0.32 4.46 7.25
N GLU A 98 -0.19 5.69 7.12
CA GLU A 98 0.64 6.87 6.90
C GLU A 98 1.62 7.08 8.05
N SER A 99 1.16 7.00 9.29
CA SER A 99 1.99 7.15 10.49
C SER A 99 3.10 6.10 10.53
N GLN A 100 2.81 4.84 10.23
CA GLN A 100 3.83 3.79 10.21
C GLN A 100 4.84 3.98 9.07
N LEU A 101 4.40 4.37 7.87
CA LEU A 101 5.30 4.65 6.77
C LEU A 101 6.24 5.84 7.08
N VAL A 102 5.73 6.89 7.71
CA VAL A 102 6.52 8.07 8.14
C VAL A 102 7.44 7.72 9.32
N ASN A 103 7.00 6.93 10.28
CA ASN A 103 7.85 6.53 11.41
C ASN A 103 9.05 5.68 10.97
N LYS A 104 8.91 4.93 9.87
CA LYS A 104 9.98 4.10 9.31
C LYS A 104 10.81 4.83 8.24
N GLN A 105 10.35 5.98 7.75
CA GLN A 105 11.07 6.81 6.78
C GLN A 105 10.78 8.31 6.96
N THR A 106 11.82 9.14 6.89
CA THR A 106 11.71 10.58 6.62
C THR A 106 11.29 10.88 5.17
N CYS A 107 10.31 10.14 4.64
CA CYS A 107 9.76 10.35 3.30
C CYS A 107 8.37 10.98 3.39
N LYS A 108 8.02 11.76 2.36
CA LYS A 108 6.69 12.36 2.25
C LYS A 108 5.71 11.31 1.74
N VAL A 109 4.73 10.92 2.55
CA VAL A 109 3.60 10.09 2.13
C VAL A 109 2.49 11.01 1.63
N LYS A 110 1.87 10.66 0.50
CA LYS A 110 0.79 11.45 -0.11
C LYS A 110 -0.34 10.55 -0.58
N TYR A 111 -1.51 10.72 0.03
CA TYR A 111 -2.75 10.17 -0.47
C TYR A 111 -3.20 10.88 -1.76
N LEU A 112 -3.69 10.11 -2.72
CA LEU A 112 -4.26 10.58 -3.98
C LEU A 112 -5.56 9.83 -4.27
N ASN A 113 -6.47 10.47 -5.01
CA ASN A 113 -7.55 9.71 -5.63
C ASN A 113 -7.00 8.78 -6.72
N LEU A 114 -7.76 7.74 -7.06
CA LEU A 114 -7.31 6.71 -7.99
C LEU A 114 -6.89 7.29 -9.34
N ASP A 115 -7.68 8.22 -9.90
CA ASP A 115 -7.34 8.85 -11.18
C ASP A 115 -5.99 9.56 -11.14
N ARG A 116 -5.70 10.36 -10.10
CA ARG A 116 -4.41 11.05 -10.00
C ARG A 116 -3.28 10.07 -9.72
N PHE A 117 -3.54 9.00 -8.98
CA PHE A 117 -2.55 7.95 -8.72
C PHE A 117 -2.16 7.18 -9.99
N LEU A 118 -3.14 6.83 -10.82
CA LEU A 118 -2.92 6.13 -12.09
C LEU A 118 -2.18 7.00 -13.13
N ASN A 119 -2.26 8.33 -13.01
CA ASN A 119 -1.58 9.28 -13.90
C ASN A 119 -0.21 9.77 -13.37
N ILE A 120 0.33 9.17 -12.30
CA ILE A 120 1.73 9.33 -11.89
C ILE A 120 2.62 8.38 -12.67
#